data_AF-A0A8B6F7X3-F1
#
_entry.id   AF-A0A8B6F7X3-F1
#
_cell.length_a   1.000
_cell.length_b   1.000
_cell.length_c   1.000
_cell.angle_alpha   90.00
_cell.angle_beta   90.00
_cell.angle_gamma   90.00
#
_symmetry.space_group_name_H-M   'P 1'
#
loop_
_entity.id
_entity.type
_entity.pdbx_description
1 polymer ?
#
loop_
_entity_poly.entity_id
_entity_poly.type
_entity_poly.pdbx_seq_one_letter_code
_entity_poly.pdbx_strand_id
1 'polypeptide(L)'
;MRSGNLLVERSNKSQSTNVLTMTTISNFPVSAFPHNSLNSCKGIIRDRSQYLGELTVEEIGEELLSQGVTDVIRFQIKKNGNIIKLNTYLLTFRTPTPPPSITLCCFGISVDMFIPNPIRCQKFGHGSKQCRGKQRCFKCSDEGHEGTNCNFI
;
A
#
# COMPACT_ATOMS: atom_id res chain seq x y z
N MET A 1 -9.00 -23.90 6.57
CA MET A 1 -7.58 -23.52 6.41
C MET A 1 -6.84 -24.73 5.85
N ARG A 2 -6.09 -24.60 4.73
CA ARG A 2 -5.63 -25.75 3.91
C ARG A 2 -4.11 -25.79 3.61
N SER A 3 -3.30 -24.86 4.10
CA SER A 3 -1.87 -24.76 3.74
C SER A 3 -0.88 -25.10 4.86
N GLY A 4 -1.32 -25.23 6.12
CA GLY A 4 -0.40 -25.43 7.26
C GLY A 4 0.44 -24.21 7.65
N ASN A 5 0.34 -23.10 6.91
CA ASN A 5 1.08 -21.87 7.20
C ASN A 5 0.46 -21.12 8.38
N LEU A 6 1.32 -20.57 9.25
CA LEU A 6 0.93 -19.74 10.38
C LEU A 6 1.42 -18.30 10.18
N LEU A 7 0.53 -17.34 10.40
CA LEU A 7 0.93 -15.94 10.54
C LEU A 7 1.38 -15.71 11.98
N VAL A 8 2.49 -15.04 12.13
CA VAL A 8 3.19 -14.91 13.40
C VAL A 8 3.56 -13.45 13.62
N GLU A 9 2.95 -12.82 14.62
CA GLU A 9 3.29 -11.47 15.08
C GLU A 9 4.30 -11.53 16.22
N ARG A 10 5.19 -10.52 16.30
CA ARG A 10 6.30 -10.48 17.26
C ARG A 10 6.33 -9.12 17.94
N SER A 11 6.59 -9.12 19.24
CA SER A 11 6.62 -7.88 20.04
C SER A 11 7.99 -7.22 20.09
N ASN A 12 9.05 -7.93 19.67
CA ASN A 12 10.41 -7.38 19.67
C ASN A 12 11.31 -8.03 18.61
N LYS A 13 12.44 -7.37 18.33
CA LYS A 13 13.43 -7.79 17.33
C LYS A 13 14.07 -9.13 17.65
N SER A 14 14.37 -9.41 18.92
CA SER A 14 15.00 -10.68 19.33
C SER A 14 14.12 -11.89 19.00
N GLN A 15 12.82 -11.80 19.28
CA GLN A 15 11.86 -12.83 18.90
C GLN A 15 11.79 -13.01 17.38
N SER A 16 11.81 -11.91 16.61
CA SER A 16 11.82 -11.99 15.15
C SER A 16 13.05 -12.73 14.64
N THR A 17 14.24 -12.42 15.16
CA THR A 17 15.47 -13.11 14.78
C THR A 17 15.41 -14.59 15.10
N ASN A 18 14.98 -14.95 16.32
CA ASN A 18 14.90 -16.34 16.74
C ASN A 18 13.93 -17.16 15.88
N VAL A 19 12.78 -16.58 15.50
CA VAL A 19 11.81 -17.26 14.64
C VAL A 19 12.34 -17.44 13.23
N LEU A 20 13.03 -16.44 12.67
CA LEU A 20 13.59 -16.52 11.32
C LEU A 20 14.73 -17.54 11.22
N THR A 21 15.46 -17.80 12.30
CA THR A 21 16.54 -18.81 12.33
C THR A 21 16.07 -20.20 12.75
N MET A 22 14.83 -20.34 13.24
CA MET A 22 14.29 -21.60 13.72
C MET A 22 14.00 -22.55 12.56
N THR A 23 14.52 -23.77 12.66
CA THR A 23 14.34 -24.83 11.66
C THR A 23 13.47 -25.98 12.16
N THR A 24 13.16 -26.05 13.45
CA THR A 24 12.32 -27.10 14.05
C THR A 24 11.42 -26.59 15.16
N ILE A 25 10.22 -27.17 15.30
CA ILE A 25 9.31 -26.99 16.45
C ILE A 25 8.85 -28.37 16.91
N SER A 26 9.17 -28.77 18.14
CA SER A 26 8.73 -30.07 18.71
C SER A 26 8.99 -31.27 17.77
N ASN A 27 10.16 -31.30 17.12
CA ASN A 27 10.62 -32.28 16.13
C ASN A 27 9.99 -32.17 14.72
N PHE A 28 9.13 -31.20 14.45
CA PHE A 28 8.65 -30.90 13.11
C PHE A 28 9.57 -29.88 12.43
N PRO A 29 10.06 -30.16 11.20
CA PRO A 29 10.81 -29.18 10.45
C PRO A 29 9.91 -28.01 10.06
N VAL A 30 10.41 -26.79 10.22
CA VAL A 30 9.70 -25.55 9.85
C VAL A 30 10.64 -24.63 9.09
N SER A 31 10.05 -23.73 8.31
CA SER A 31 10.75 -22.62 7.69
C SER A 31 9.98 -21.33 7.98
N ALA A 32 10.73 -20.26 8.26
CA ALA A 32 10.18 -18.95 8.58
C ALA A 32 10.73 -17.91 7.63
N PHE A 33 9.84 -17.05 7.12
CA PHE A 33 10.20 -15.97 6.23
C PHE A 33 9.41 -14.72 6.62
N PRO A 34 9.98 -13.51 6.44
CA PRO A 34 9.20 -12.29 6.60
C PRO A 34 8.01 -12.31 5.64
N HIS A 35 6.83 -11.95 6.14
CA HIS A 35 5.66 -11.79 5.28
C HIS A 35 5.90 -10.65 4.30
N ASN A 36 5.66 -10.92 3.01
CA ASN A 36 5.95 -10.00 1.90
C ASN A 36 5.15 -8.68 1.95
N SER A 37 3.90 -8.72 2.43
CA SER A 37 3.00 -7.56 2.45
C SER A 37 2.64 -7.01 3.83
N LEU A 38 2.87 -7.76 4.91
CA LEU A 38 2.47 -7.34 6.27
C LEU A 38 3.61 -6.65 7.02
N ASN A 39 4.85 -6.77 6.51
CA ASN A 39 6.01 -6.03 6.99
C ASN A 39 6.32 -4.81 6.11
N SER A 40 5.35 -4.36 5.33
CA SER A 40 5.43 -3.11 4.57
C SER A 40 4.15 -2.32 4.77
N CYS A 41 4.30 -1.00 4.77
CA CYS A 41 3.19 -0.08 4.87
C CYS A 41 3.35 1.03 3.86
N LYS A 42 2.26 1.72 3.58
CA LYS A 42 2.26 2.91 2.72
C LYS A 42 1.86 4.13 3.52
N GLY A 43 2.56 5.23 3.30
CA GLY A 43 2.29 6.52 3.93
C GLY A 43 2.15 7.62 2.89
N ILE A 44 1.29 8.60 3.15
CA ILE A 44 1.11 9.79 2.31
C ILE A 44 1.81 10.95 3.01
N ILE A 45 2.63 11.69 2.27
CA ILE A 45 3.15 12.99 2.69
C ILE A 45 2.57 14.10 1.82
N ARG A 46 2.32 15.26 2.43
CA ARG A 46 1.95 16.50 1.74
C ARG A 46 3.05 17.53 1.93
N ASP A 47 3.86 17.73 0.90
CA ASP A 47 4.96 18.68 0.92
C ASP A 47 4.44 20.10 0.68
N ARG A 48 4.12 20.80 1.78
CA ARG A 48 3.63 22.19 1.73
C ARG A 48 4.73 23.19 1.37
N SER A 49 5.99 22.86 1.67
CA SER A 49 7.17 23.66 1.32
C SER A 49 7.54 23.59 -0.16
N GLN A 50 7.01 22.59 -0.89
CA GLN A 50 7.34 22.31 -2.29
C GLN A 50 8.82 21.98 -2.53
N TYR A 51 9.53 21.56 -1.49
CA TYR A 51 10.95 21.20 -1.56
C TYR A 51 11.18 20.02 -2.52
N LEU A 52 10.29 19.03 -2.52
CA LEU A 52 10.31 17.87 -3.42
C LEU A 52 9.66 18.18 -4.78
N GLY A 53 9.21 19.41 -5.01
CA GLY A 53 8.40 19.79 -6.16
C GLY A 53 9.11 19.62 -7.50
N GLU A 54 10.41 19.95 -7.52
CA GLU A 54 11.27 19.91 -8.70
C GLU A 54 12.01 18.57 -8.87
N LEU A 55 12.00 17.72 -7.84
CA LEU A 55 12.67 16.42 -7.86
C LEU A 55 11.86 15.36 -8.62
N THR A 56 12.59 14.43 -9.24
CA THR A 56 12.07 13.17 -9.79
C THR A 56 11.75 12.19 -8.67
N VAL A 57 10.93 11.16 -8.95
CA VAL A 57 10.56 10.17 -7.91
C VAL A 57 11.76 9.34 -7.47
N GLU A 58 12.73 9.16 -8.36
CA GLU A 58 14.00 8.49 -8.12
C GLU A 58 14.87 9.28 -7.14
N GLU A 59 15.07 10.58 -7.38
CA GLU A 59 15.83 11.47 -6.48
C GLU A 59 15.21 11.54 -5.08
N ILE A 60 13.87 11.62 -5.00
CA ILE A 60 13.14 11.58 -3.72
C ILE A 60 13.36 10.24 -3.02
N GLY A 61 13.36 9.13 -3.77
CA GLY A 61 13.63 7.80 -3.24
C GLY A 61 15.03 7.68 -2.65
N GLU A 62 16.04 8.26 -3.31
CA GLU A 62 17.42 8.29 -2.82
C GLU A 62 17.57 9.13 -1.55
N GLU A 63 16.97 10.33 -1.51
CA GLU A 63 17.02 11.21 -0.35
C GLU A 63 16.37 10.56 0.89
N LEU A 64 15.25 9.85 0.69
CA LEU A 64 14.47 9.22 1.76
C LEU A 64 14.89 7.77 2.08
N LEU A 65 15.87 7.22 1.37
CA LEU A 65 16.31 5.83 1.55
C LEU A 65 16.77 5.56 2.98
N SER A 66 17.50 6.52 3.58
CA SER A 66 18.00 6.45 4.96
C SER A 66 16.87 6.38 6.01
N GLN A 67 15.67 6.85 5.64
CA GLN A 67 14.48 6.86 6.48
C GLN A 67 13.57 5.65 6.22
N GLY A 68 14.06 4.66 5.48
CA GLY A 68 13.38 3.38 5.25
C GLY A 68 12.34 3.38 4.12
N VAL A 69 12.32 4.44 3.30
CA VAL A 69 11.50 4.48 2.08
C VAL A 69 12.11 3.55 1.03
N THR A 70 11.24 2.86 0.29
CA THR A 70 11.63 1.87 -0.75
C THR A 70 10.98 2.10 -2.10
N ASP A 71 9.89 2.87 -2.14
CA ASP A 71 9.18 3.19 -3.36
C ASP A 71 8.46 4.52 -3.16
N VAL A 72 8.41 5.32 -4.22
CA VAL A 72 7.83 6.67 -4.21
C VAL A 72 6.92 6.83 -5.41
N ILE A 73 5.67 7.24 -5.16
CA ILE A 73 4.71 7.58 -6.20
C ILE A 73 4.23 9.01 -5.98
N ARG A 74 4.45 9.88 -6.96
CA ARG A 74 3.90 11.25 -6.95
C ARG A 74 2.46 11.23 -7.49
N PHE A 75 1.52 11.77 -6.73
CA PHE A 75 0.14 11.88 -7.20
C PHE A 75 0.01 12.91 -8.32
N GLN A 76 -0.90 12.63 -9.24
CA GLN A 76 -1.21 13.48 -10.39
C GLN A 76 -2.72 13.54 -10.57
N ILE A 77 -3.22 14.69 -11.02
CA ILE A 77 -4.64 14.87 -11.35
C ILE A 77 -4.77 15.33 -12.78
N LYS A 78 -5.82 14.86 -13.47
CA LYS A 78 -6.18 15.36 -14.80
C LYS A 78 -7.22 16.46 -14.65
N LYS A 79 -6.87 17.69 -15.02
CA LYS A 79 -7.77 18.86 -14.99
C LYS A 79 -7.78 19.52 -16.35
N ASN A 80 -8.95 19.64 -16.97
CA ASN A 80 -9.14 20.25 -18.30
C ASN A 80 -8.21 19.67 -19.38
N GLY A 81 -8.03 18.34 -19.39
CA GLY A 81 -7.14 17.67 -20.36
C GLY A 81 -5.66 17.65 -19.97
N ASN A 82 -5.22 18.53 -19.07
CA ASN A 82 -3.83 18.62 -18.62
C ASN A 82 -3.57 17.74 -17.40
N ILE A 83 -2.36 17.16 -17.33
CA ILE A 83 -1.87 16.42 -16.16
C ILE A 83 -1.14 17.40 -15.24
N ILE A 84 -1.61 17.52 -14.00
CA ILE A 84 -1.01 18.37 -12.97
C ILE A 84 -0.37 17.45 -11.92
N LYS A 85 0.94 17.60 -11.73
CA LYS A 85 1.67 16.92 -10.65
C LYS A 85 1.34 17.59 -9.31
N LEU A 86 0.96 16.81 -8.31
CA LEU A 86 0.72 17.30 -6.96
C LEU A 86 2.00 17.21 -6.13
N ASN A 87 2.12 18.07 -5.11
CA ASN A 87 3.14 17.94 -4.07
C ASN A 87 2.64 17.00 -2.96
N THR A 88 2.14 15.85 -3.38
CA THR A 88 1.64 14.79 -2.50
C THR A 88 2.18 13.46 -3.01
N TYR A 89 2.79 12.71 -2.11
CA TYR A 89 3.57 11.54 -2.44
C TYR A 89 3.11 10.36 -1.59
N LEU A 90 3.01 9.21 -2.23
CA LEU A 90 2.80 7.93 -1.59
C LEU A 90 4.16 7.25 -1.45
N LEU A 91 4.55 6.99 -0.21
CA LEU A 91 5.81 6.35 0.15
C LEU A 91 5.53 4.92 0.60
N THR A 92 6.37 3.97 0.18
CA THR A 92 6.35 2.61 0.71
C THR A 92 7.50 2.42 1.68
N PHE A 93 7.21 1.97 2.90
CA PHE A 93 8.18 1.67 3.95
C PHE A 93 8.30 0.17 4.17
N ARG A 94 9.47 -0.28 4.64
CA ARG A 94 9.72 -1.66 5.10
C ARG A 94 9.40 -1.86 6.60
N THR A 95 8.35 -1.20 7.06
CA THR A 95 7.85 -1.29 8.44
C THR A 95 6.37 -1.68 8.42
N PRO A 96 5.84 -2.31 9.47
CA PRO A 96 4.42 -2.66 9.55
C PRO A 96 3.51 -1.43 9.67
N THR A 97 4.03 -0.33 10.22
CA THR A 97 3.34 0.95 10.36
C THR A 97 4.22 2.10 9.87
N PRO A 98 3.65 3.16 9.28
CA PRO A 98 4.44 4.30 8.84
C PRO A 98 5.00 5.05 10.06
N PRO A 99 6.19 5.66 9.96
CA PRO A 99 6.64 6.60 10.98
C PRO A 99 5.65 7.78 11.06
N PRO A 100 5.54 8.49 12.19
CA PRO A 100 4.64 9.64 12.32
C PRO A 100 5.05 10.83 11.43
N SER A 101 6.35 10.95 11.13
CA SER A 101 6.91 11.98 10.27
C SER A 101 8.18 11.50 9.59
N ILE A 102 8.53 12.16 8.48
CA ILE A 102 9.86 12.11 7.86
C ILE A 102 10.53 13.48 7.99
N THR A 103 11.86 13.51 7.93
CA THR A 103 12.65 14.75 7.94
C THR A 103 13.12 15.06 6.53
N LEU A 104 12.88 16.29 6.06
CA LEU A 104 13.45 16.84 4.83
C LEU A 104 14.33 18.02 5.19
N CYS A 105 15.59 18.04 4.74
CA CYS A 105 16.61 19.06 5.00
C CYS A 105 16.81 19.42 6.50
N CYS A 106 15.84 20.07 7.12
CA CYS A 106 15.83 20.50 8.52
C CYS A 106 14.43 20.59 9.16
N PHE A 107 13.37 20.13 8.50
CA PHE A 107 11.99 20.17 9.03
C PHE A 107 11.27 18.83 8.85
N GLY A 108 10.31 18.57 9.73
CA GLY A 108 9.51 17.35 9.71
C GLY A 108 8.23 17.51 8.88
N ILE A 109 7.89 16.50 8.10
CA ILE A 109 6.60 16.37 7.42
C ILE A 109 5.85 15.18 8.00
N SER A 110 4.58 15.37 8.38
CA SER A 110 3.72 14.29 8.86
C SER A 110 3.42 13.27 7.78
N VAL A 111 3.42 11.99 8.17
CA VAL A 111 3.05 10.87 7.30
C VAL A 111 1.69 10.35 7.72
N ASP A 112 0.72 10.41 6.80
CA ASP A 112 -0.61 9.82 7.00
C ASP A 112 -0.60 8.37 6.51
N MET A 113 -1.21 7.44 7.25
CA MET A 113 -1.35 6.06 6.78
C MET A 113 -2.20 6.00 5.51
N PHE A 114 -1.68 5.37 4.46
CA PHE A 114 -2.44 5.13 3.23
C PHE A 114 -3.38 3.93 3.43
N ILE A 115 -4.68 4.19 3.32
CA ILE A 115 -5.71 3.16 3.28
C ILE A 115 -6.20 3.05 1.84
N PRO A 116 -6.01 1.90 1.16
CA PRO A 116 -6.48 1.73 -0.21
C PRO A 116 -8.00 1.81 -0.27
N ASN A 117 -8.53 2.31 -1.40
CA ASN A 117 -9.97 2.33 -1.63
C ASN A 117 -10.55 0.91 -1.51
N PRO A 118 -11.71 0.75 -0.85
CA PRO A 118 -12.34 -0.55 -0.70
C PRO A 118 -12.66 -1.15 -2.06
N ILE A 119 -12.40 -2.45 -2.20
CA ILE A 119 -12.68 -3.18 -3.44
C ILE A 119 -14.19 -3.30 -3.61
N ARG A 120 -14.72 -2.79 -4.72
CA ARG A 120 -16.16 -2.77 -5.01
C ARG A 120 -16.64 -4.12 -5.54
N CYS A 121 -17.01 -5.01 -4.64
CA CYS A 121 -18.03 -6.03 -4.89
C CYS A 121 -19.01 -5.98 -3.72
N GLN A 122 -20.26 -5.60 -4.00
CA GLN A 122 -21.27 -5.11 -3.04
C GLN A 122 -21.46 -5.97 -1.77
N LYS A 123 -21.00 -7.22 -1.73
CA LYS A 123 -21.11 -8.11 -0.57
C LYS A 123 -19.85 -8.88 -0.17
N PHE A 124 -18.83 -8.97 -1.02
CA PHE A 124 -17.78 -10.00 -0.86
C PHE A 124 -16.35 -9.51 -1.05
N GLY A 125 -16.13 -8.22 -1.31
CA GLY A 125 -14.79 -7.61 -1.24
C GLY A 125 -13.73 -8.18 -2.21
N HIS A 126 -14.14 -8.75 -3.34
CA HIS A 126 -13.23 -9.23 -4.39
C HIS A 126 -13.29 -8.33 -5.63
N GLY A 127 -12.21 -8.33 -6.41
CA GLY A 127 -12.14 -7.58 -7.67
C GLY A 127 -12.94 -8.26 -8.78
N SER A 128 -13.30 -7.51 -9.84
CA SER A 128 -14.14 -8.00 -10.94
C SER A 128 -13.62 -9.29 -11.59
N LYS A 129 -12.30 -9.46 -11.68
CA LYS A 129 -11.64 -10.67 -12.23
C LYS A 129 -11.85 -11.93 -11.39
N GLN A 130 -12.12 -11.77 -10.10
CA GLN A 130 -12.34 -12.88 -9.16
C GLN A 130 -13.84 -13.04 -8.84
N CYS A 131 -14.69 -12.23 -9.47
CA CYS A 131 -16.13 -12.30 -9.29
C CYS A 131 -16.69 -13.58 -9.90
N ARG A 132 -17.37 -14.36 -9.06
CA ARG A 132 -18.13 -15.55 -9.48
C ARG A 132 -19.59 -15.21 -9.80
N GLY A 133 -20.03 -13.99 -9.48
CA GLY A 133 -21.34 -13.49 -9.84
C GLY A 133 -21.39 -13.04 -11.29
N LYS A 134 -22.60 -12.91 -11.85
CA LYS A 134 -22.79 -12.30 -13.16
C LYS A 134 -22.33 -10.84 -13.13
N GLN A 135 -21.71 -10.38 -14.22
CA GLN A 135 -21.38 -8.97 -14.38
C GLN A 135 -22.67 -8.16 -14.32
N ARG A 136 -22.68 -7.14 -13.45
CA ARG A 136 -23.80 -6.23 -13.25
C ARG A 136 -23.34 -4.80 -13.45
N CYS A 137 -24.24 -3.98 -13.98
CA CYS A 137 -24.01 -2.56 -14.17
C CYS A 137 -23.69 -1.88 -12.82
N PHE A 138 -22.57 -1.15 -12.74
CA PHE A 138 -22.19 -0.44 -11.51
C PHE A 138 -23.07 0.78 -11.20
N LYS A 139 -23.92 1.23 -12.13
CA LYS A 139 -24.89 2.33 -11.93
C LYS A 139 -26.26 1.81 -11.49
N CYS A 140 -26.91 0.93 -12.26
CA CYS A 140 -28.28 0.47 -12.00
C CYS A 140 -28.39 -0.97 -11.46
N SER A 141 -27.28 -1.70 -11.32
CA SER A 141 -27.25 -3.10 -10.85
C SER A 141 -27.92 -4.15 -11.76
N ASP A 142 -28.36 -3.78 -12.97
CA ASP A 142 -28.91 -4.72 -13.96
C ASP A 142 -27.85 -5.58 -14.66
N GLU A 143 -28.29 -6.72 -15.20
CA GLU A 143 -27.50 -7.62 -16.04
C GLU A 143 -27.60 -7.20 -17.51
N GLY A 144 -26.56 -7.47 -18.32
CA GLY A 144 -26.61 -7.28 -19.78
C GLY A 144 -25.92 -6.02 -20.33
N HIS A 145 -25.35 -5.15 -19.49
CA HIS A 145 -24.54 -4.02 -19.95
C HIS A 145 -23.49 -3.58 -18.91
N GLU A 146 -22.44 -2.92 -19.36
CA GLU A 146 -21.47 -2.25 -18.48
C GLU A 146 -21.99 -0.86 -18.06
N GLY A 147 -21.61 -0.38 -16.87
CA GLY A 147 -22.06 0.93 -16.39
C GLY A 147 -21.60 2.12 -17.23
N THR A 148 -20.59 1.94 -18.08
CA THR A 148 -20.15 2.92 -19.08
C THR A 148 -21.21 3.16 -20.16
N ASN A 149 -21.97 2.12 -20.52
CA ASN A 149 -23.03 2.13 -21.52
C ASN A 149 -24.42 2.15 -20.86
N CYS A 150 -24.49 2.56 -19.60
CA CYS A 150 -25.74 2.58 -18.86
C CYS A 150 -26.46 3.93 -19.06
N ASN A 151 -27.70 3.84 -19.54
CA ASN A 151 -28.59 4.98 -19.78
C ASN A 151 -29.34 5.44 -18.51
N PHE A 152 -29.19 4.73 -17.38
CA PHE A 152 -29.66 5.23 -16.09
C PHE A 152 -28.75 6.39 -15.65
N ILE A 153 -29.38 7.54 -15.42
CA ILE A 153 -28.77 8.76 -14.88
C ILE A 153 -28.53 8.57 -13.38
#